data_AF-A0A3B9KUR8-F1
#
_entry.id   AF-A0A3B9KUR8-F1
#
_cell.length_a   1.000
_cell.length_b   1.000
_cell.length_c   1.000
_cell.angle_alpha   90.00
_cell.angle_beta   90.00
_cell.angle_gamma   90.00
#
_symmetry.space_group_name_H-M   'P 1'
#
loop_
_entity.id
_entity.type
_entity.pdbx_description
1 polymer ?
#
loop_
_entity_poly.entity_id
_entity_poly.type
_entity_poly.pdbx_seq_one_letter_code
_entity_poly.pdbx_strand_id
1 'polypeptide(L)'
;MAKKAKVFRPTAFSFPYLAVTLVFVIIPLILVLVYAVRGEDGGFTFNNFRLVFTEKETLRQLGQTIGIAALSTAICLLIAYPVAFILAS
;
A
#
# COMPACT_ATOMS: atom_id res chain seq x y z
N MET A 1 30.36 20.34 28.38
CA MET A 1 30.73 20.01 26.98
C MET A 1 30.57 18.51 26.76
N ALA A 2 29.43 18.05 26.24
CA ALA A 2 29.20 16.63 25.96
C ALA A 2 29.24 16.37 24.44
N LYS A 3 30.28 15.65 24.00
CA LYS A 3 30.44 15.18 22.61
C LYS A 3 29.25 14.29 22.26
N LYS A 4 28.37 14.73 21.35
CA LYS A 4 27.38 13.83 20.73
C LYS A 4 28.14 12.80 19.91
N ALA A 5 28.14 11.56 20.39
CA ALA A 5 28.66 10.41 19.69
C ALA A 5 28.07 10.40 18.27
N LYS A 6 28.94 10.56 17.27
CA LYS A 6 28.60 10.41 15.86
C LYS A 6 28.34 8.93 15.67
N VAL A 7 27.08 8.52 15.85
CA VAL A 7 26.66 7.14 15.64
C VAL A 7 26.92 6.85 14.17
N PHE A 8 27.97 6.07 13.90
CA PHE A 8 28.21 5.46 12.61
C PHE A 8 27.06 4.47 12.38
N ARG A 9 25.96 4.96 11.82
CA ARG A 9 24.75 4.19 11.52
C ARG A 9 24.80 3.78 10.05
N PRO A 10 24.42 2.55 9.69
CA PRO A 10 24.27 2.11 8.29
C PRO A 10 23.16 2.86 7.51
N THR A 11 22.67 4.01 8.01
CA THR A 11 21.66 4.86 7.40
C THR A 11 22.10 5.51 6.08
N ALA A 12 23.41 5.54 5.78
CA ALA A 12 23.91 6.09 4.52
C ALA A 12 23.53 5.22 3.30
N PHE A 13 23.40 3.89 3.46
CA PHE A 13 22.97 2.98 2.39
C PHE A 13 21.44 2.91 2.22
N SER A 14 20.67 3.29 3.23
CA SER A 14 19.20 3.32 3.18
C SER A 14 18.64 4.61 2.57
N PHE A 15 19.47 5.65 2.47
CA PHE A 15 19.09 6.95 1.92
C PHE A 15 18.60 6.89 0.45
N PRO A 16 19.26 6.19 -0.49
CA PRO A 16 18.75 6.07 -1.86
C PRO A 16 17.42 5.32 -1.92
N TYR A 17 17.23 4.28 -1.09
CA TYR A 17 15.98 3.52 -1.04
C TYR A 17 14.81 4.40 -0.58
N LEU A 18 15.00 5.15 0.52
CA LEU A 18 13.98 6.08 1.02
C LEU A 18 13.65 7.17 0.01
N ALA A 19 14.66 7.71 -0.70
CA ALA A 19 14.45 8.71 -1.73
C ALA A 19 13.60 8.17 -2.89
N VAL A 20 13.86 6.95 -3.35
CA VAL A 20 13.07 6.30 -4.41
C VAL A 20 11.64 6.03 -3.95
N THR A 21 11.43 5.51 -2.74
CA THR A 21 10.08 5.30 -2.20
C THR A 21 9.31 6.61 -2.09
N LEU A 22 9.93 7.68 -1.60
CA LEU A 22 9.30 9.00 -1.52
C LEU A 22 8.90 9.51 -2.90
N VAL A 23 9.78 9.44 -3.89
CA VAL A 23 9.50 10.01 -5.22
C VAL A 23 8.52 9.15 -6.02
N PHE A 24 8.64 7.82 -6.00
CA PHE A 24 7.86 6.92 -6.85
C PHE A 24 6.64 6.31 -6.21
N VAL A 25 6.54 6.29 -4.87
CA VAL A 25 5.36 5.76 -4.18
C VAL A 25 4.57 6.90 -3.55
N ILE A 26 5.22 7.78 -2.80
CA ILE A 26 4.50 8.83 -2.05
C ILE A 26 3.94 9.91 -2.97
N ILE A 27 4.71 10.44 -3.93
CA ILE A 27 4.23 11.45 -4.87
C ILE A 27 2.98 10.99 -5.65
N PRO A 28 2.96 9.82 -6.33
CA PRO A 28 1.76 9.39 -7.05
C PRO A 28 0.59 9.12 -6.10
N LEU A 29 0.84 8.66 -4.87
CA LEU A 29 -0.23 8.49 -3.88
C LEU A 29 -0.89 9.83 -3.53
N ILE A 30 -0.09 10.89 -3.34
CA ILE A 30 -0.60 12.25 -3.10
C ILE A 30 -1.41 12.74 -4.30
N LEU A 31 -0.91 12.52 -5.53
CA LEU A 31 -1.63 12.88 -6.75
C LEU A 31 -2.99 12.18 -6.81
N VAL A 32 -3.03 10.87 -6.58
CA VAL A 32 -4.28 10.09 -6.54
C VAL A 32 -5.25 10.65 -5.50
N LEU A 33 -4.79 11.00 -4.30
CA LEU A 33 -5.64 11.60 -3.26
C LEU A 33 -6.16 12.97 -3.67
N VAL A 34 -5.35 13.81 -4.31
CA VAL A 34 -5.77 15.13 -4.80
C VAL A 34 -6.81 14.98 -5.92
N TYR A 35 -6.58 14.08 -6.90
CA TYR A 35 -7.53 13.83 -7.99
C TYR A 35 -8.81 13.14 -7.51
N ALA A 36 -8.76 12.36 -6.43
CA ALA A 36 -9.96 11.77 -5.86
C ALA A 36 -10.94 12.83 -5.35
N VAL A 37 -10.45 13.97 -4.84
CA VAL A 37 -11.27 15.06 -4.27
C VAL A 37 -11.41 16.26 -5.23
N ARG A 38 -10.54 16.42 -6.23
CA ARG A 38 -10.64 17.50 -7.24
C ARG A 38 -11.44 17.06 -8.47
N GLY A 39 -12.38 17.90 -8.90
CA GLY A 39 -13.10 17.74 -10.15
C GLY A 39 -12.32 18.30 -11.34
N GLU A 40 -12.76 17.96 -12.54
CA GLU A 40 -12.19 18.43 -13.81
C GLU A 40 -12.16 19.97 -13.90
N ASP A 41 -13.07 20.65 -13.19
CA ASP A 41 -13.24 22.10 -13.21
C ASP A 41 -12.33 22.83 -12.20
N GLY A 42 -11.47 22.11 -11.47
CA GLY A 42 -10.61 22.67 -10.42
C GLY A 42 -11.30 22.92 -9.07
N GLY A 43 -12.62 22.68 -8.98
CA GLY A 43 -13.38 22.68 -7.72
C GLY A 43 -13.19 21.40 -6.90
N PHE A 44 -13.48 21.45 -5.60
CA PHE A 44 -13.58 20.24 -4.78
C PHE A 44 -14.89 19.52 -5.10
N THR A 45 -14.81 18.30 -5.62
CA THR A 45 -15.98 17.45 -5.93
C THR A 45 -15.83 16.06 -5.32
N PHE A 46 -16.90 15.56 -4.72
CA PHE A 46 -16.98 14.17 -4.28
C PHE A 46 -17.56 13.25 -5.37
N ASN A 47 -17.79 13.77 -6.58
CA ASN A 47 -18.37 13.01 -7.67
C ASN A 47 -17.46 11.84 -8.13
N ASN A 48 -16.14 12.00 -8.05
CA ASN A 48 -15.17 10.94 -8.38
C ASN A 48 -15.28 9.76 -7.39
N PHE A 49 -15.48 10.03 -6.09
CA PHE A 49 -15.78 8.97 -5.11
C PHE A 49 -17.12 8.32 -5.40
N ARG A 50 -18.16 9.11 -5.71
CA ARG A 50 -19.47 8.57 -6.05
C ARG A 50 -19.40 7.68 -7.28
N LEU A 51 -18.63 8.04 -8.30
CA LEU A 51 -18.41 7.21 -9.48
C LEU A 51 -17.81 5.86 -9.10
N VAL A 52 -16.70 5.85 -8.35
CA VAL A 52 -16.04 4.61 -7.87
C VAL A 52 -16.97 3.72 -7.04
N PHE A 53 -17.81 4.31 -6.17
CA PHE A 53 -18.72 3.55 -5.31
C PHE A 53 -20.09 3.24 -5.93
N THR A 54 -20.48 3.89 -7.03
CA THR A 54 -21.78 3.66 -7.70
C THR A 54 -21.62 2.79 -8.95
N GLU A 55 -20.44 2.79 -9.56
CA GLU A 55 -20.05 1.89 -10.65
C GLU A 55 -20.13 0.43 -10.20
N LYS A 56 -21.15 -0.27 -10.70
CA LYS A 56 -21.39 -1.68 -10.34
C LYS A 56 -20.20 -2.57 -10.68
N GLU A 57 -19.48 -2.27 -11.77
CA GLU A 57 -18.29 -3.03 -12.16
C GLU A 57 -17.16 -2.88 -11.15
N THR A 58 -16.89 -1.66 -10.67
CA THR A 58 -15.83 -1.42 -9.68
C THR A 58 -16.14 -2.13 -8.35
N LEU A 59 -17.39 -2.07 -7.87
CA LEU A 59 -17.78 -2.81 -6.67
C LEU A 59 -17.68 -4.33 -6.84
N ARG A 60 -18.06 -4.86 -8.01
CA ARG A 60 -17.94 -6.29 -8.30
C ARG A 60 -16.47 -6.73 -8.33
N GLN A 61 -15.59 -5.93 -8.93
CA GLN A 61 -14.15 -6.18 -8.96
C GLN A 61 -13.53 -6.14 -7.56
N LEU A 62 -13.93 -5.19 -6.71
CA LEU A 62 -13.48 -5.14 -5.31
C LEU A 62 -13.90 -6.41 -4.55
N GLY A 63 -15.15 -6.86 -4.72
CA GLY A 63 -15.62 -8.10 -4.10
C GLY A 63 -14.86 -9.34 -4.58
N GLN A 64 -14.62 -9.44 -5.89
CA GLN A 64 -13.87 -10.54 -6.49
C GLN A 64 -12.42 -10.59 -6.00
N THR A 65 -11.73 -9.44 -5.97
CA THR A 65 -10.34 -9.37 -5.52
C THR A 65 -10.19 -9.73 -4.04
N ILE A 66 -11.08 -9.25 -3.17
CA ILE A 66 -11.12 -9.64 -1.75
C ILE A 66 -11.37 -11.14 -1.60
N GLY A 67 -12.33 -11.69 -2.34
CA GLY A 67 -12.63 -13.13 -2.31
C GLY A 67 -11.42 -13.99 -2.70
N ILE A 68 -10.73 -13.61 -3.78
CA ILE A 68 -9.52 -14.30 -4.24
C ILE A 68 -8.38 -14.16 -3.22
N ALA A 69 -8.17 -12.96 -2.65
CA ALA A 69 -7.14 -12.73 -1.65
C ALA A 69 -7.37 -13.53 -0.36
N ALA A 70 -8.61 -13.61 0.11
CA ALA A 70 -8.99 -14.40 1.28
C ALA A 70 -8.78 -15.89 1.03
N LEU A 71 -9.22 -16.39 -0.14
CA LEU A 71 -9.01 -17.78 -0.54
C LEU A 71 -7.52 -18.12 -0.64
N SER A 72 -6.73 -17.26 -1.27
CA SER A 72 -5.27 -17.44 -1.39
C SER A 72 -4.60 -17.48 -0.01
N THR A 73 -5.01 -16.60 0.91
CA THR A 73 -4.49 -16.58 2.29
C THR A 73 -4.85 -17.87 3.02
N ALA A 74 -6.09 -18.34 2.91
CA ALA A 74 -6.54 -19.58 3.54
C ALA A 74 -5.76 -20.80 3.01
N ILE A 75 -5.58 -20.90 1.69
CA ILE A 75 -4.79 -21.97 1.07
C ILE A 75 -3.33 -21.88 1.52
N CYS A 76 -2.75 -20.68 1.54
CA CYS A 76 -1.39 -20.45 2.02
C CYS A 76 -1.23 -20.92 3.46
N LEU A 77 -2.16 -20.57 4.36
CA LEU A 77 -2.12 -21.00 5.75
C LEU A 77 -2.26 -22.51 5.90
N LEU A 78 -3.19 -23.14 5.17
CA LEU A 78 -3.39 -24.58 5.20
C LEU A 78 -2.15 -25.38 4.78
N ILE A 79 -1.37 -24.85 3.83
CA ILE A 79 -0.15 -25.52 3.34
C ILE A 79 1.07 -25.11 4.17
N ALA A 80 1.24 -23.82 4.48
CA ALA A 80 2.40 -23.31 5.17
C ALA A 80 2.44 -23.71 6.65
N TYR A 81 1.28 -23.81 7.32
CA TYR A 81 1.21 -24.21 8.73
C TYR A 81 1.76 -25.63 9.00
N PRO A 82 1.36 -26.69 8.27
CA PRO A 82 1.93 -28.02 8.49
C PRO A 82 3.41 -28.09 8.11
N VAL A 83 3.82 -27.38 7.05
CA VAL A 83 5.24 -27.30 6.67
C VAL A 83 6.06 -26.64 7.78
N ALA A 84 5.59 -25.52 8.33
CA ALA A 84 6.26 -24.85 9.45
C ALA A 84 6.34 -25.74 10.70
N PHE A 85 5.30 -26.54 10.97
CA PHE A 85 5.31 -27.48 12.10
C PHE A 85 6.37 -28.59 11.92
N ILE A 86 6.54 -29.11 10.70
CA ILE A 86 7.57 -30.11 10.38
C ILE A 86 8.98 -29.52 10.43
N LEU A 87 9.18 -28.26 10.02
CA LEU A 87 10.49 -27.61 10.12
C LEU A 87 10.86 -27.18 11.55
N ALA A 88 9.86 -26.98 12.41
CA ALA A 88 10.08 -26.59 13.81
C ALA A 88 10.42 -27.78 14.72
N SER A 89 10.23 -29.02 14.24
CA SER A 89 10.63 -30.27 14.89
C SER A 89 11.98 -30.75 14.38
#